data_AF-A0A8T4P139-F1
#
_entry.id   AF-A0A8T4P139-F1
#
_cell.length_a   1.000
_cell.length_b   1.000
_cell.length_c   1.000
_cell.angle_alpha   90.00
_cell.angle_beta   90.00
_cell.angle_gamma   90.00
#
_symmetry.space_group_name_H-M   'P 1'
#
loop_
_entity.id
_entity.type
_entity.pdbx_description
1 polymer ?
#
loop_
_entity_poly.entity_id
_entity_poly.type
_entity_poly.pdbx_seq_one_letter_code
_entity_poly.pdbx_strand_id
1 'polypeptide(L)'
;ISIEMEEKKMFLNINKTCRFCAKCELLIVKKQEIEDMLSLAFHKKTSEKDYCIIGTIDEANYSEGAKDLKNSKFFEHLHLFKEKWNFEIMPKYVWVPNKK
;
A
#
# COMPACT_ATOMS: atom_id res chain seq x y z
N ILE A 1 19.49 27.76 19.24
CA ILE A 1 18.26 27.58 18.43
C ILE A 1 18.10 26.10 18.23
N SER A 2 17.18 25.47 18.96
CA SER A 2 16.87 24.05 18.79
C SER A 2 15.80 23.97 17.72
N ILE A 3 16.14 23.44 16.54
CA ILE A 3 15.17 23.19 15.48
C ILE A 3 14.66 21.77 15.70
N GLU A 4 13.48 21.63 16.29
CA GLU A 4 12.75 20.36 16.29
C GLU A 4 12.20 20.14 14.88
N MET A 5 12.76 19.15 14.19
CA MET A 5 12.22 18.67 12.92
C MET A 5 11.27 17.52 13.23
N GLU A 6 9.96 17.79 13.19
CA GLU A 6 8.94 16.75 13.26
C GLU A 6 8.82 16.09 11.88
N GLU A 7 8.95 14.75 11.82
CA GLU A 7 8.74 14.00 10.58
C GLU A 7 7.30 14.21 10.08
N LYS A 8 7.15 14.96 8.98
CA LYS A 8 5.85 15.18 8.35
C LYS A 8 5.39 13.88 7.68
N LYS A 9 4.66 13.05 8.42
CA LYS A 9 3.97 11.87 7.88
C LYS A 9 2.74 12.33 7.09
N MET A 10 2.74 12.06 5.79
CA MET A 10 1.63 12.37 4.90
C MET A 10 0.86 11.10 4.59
N PHE A 11 -0.43 11.08 4.94
CA PHE A 11 -1.32 10.03 4.47
C PHE A 11 -1.70 10.32 3.02
N LEU A 12 -1.76 9.26 2.21
CA LEU A 12 -2.26 9.32 0.85
C LEU A 12 -3.22 8.16 0.68
N ASN A 13 -4.44 8.48 0.27
CA ASN A 13 -5.40 7.47 -0.15
C ASN A 13 -5.32 7.30 -1.67
N ILE A 14 -5.13 6.06 -2.11
CA ILE A 14 -4.93 5.73 -3.51
C ILE A 14 -6.09 4.84 -3.94
N ASN A 15 -6.91 5.32 -4.89
CA ASN A 15 -8.00 4.53 -5.48
C ASN A 15 -7.44 3.51 -6.49
N LYS A 16 -6.69 2.53 -6.00
CA LYS A 16 -6.10 1.47 -6.82
C LYS A 16 -6.96 0.21 -6.76
N THR A 17 -7.46 -0.21 -7.92
CA THR A 17 -8.06 -1.53 -8.06
C THR A 17 -6.96 -2.60 -7.96
N CYS A 18 -7.13 -3.53 -7.02
CA CYS A 18 -6.22 -4.65 -6.76
C CYS A 18 -6.92 -5.98 -7.04
N ARG A 19 -6.13 -7.04 -7.26
CA ARG A 19 -6.71 -8.39 -7.32
C ARG A 19 -7.03 -8.84 -5.91
N PHE A 20 -8.25 -9.35 -5.70
CA PHE A 20 -8.67 -9.91 -4.42
C PHE A 20 -8.80 -11.42 -4.50
N CYS A 21 -8.16 -12.13 -3.57
CA CYS A 21 -8.35 -13.57 -3.40
C CYS A 21 -9.26 -13.81 -2.19
N ALA A 22 -10.53 -14.10 -2.42
CA ALA A 22 -11.50 -14.34 -1.34
C ALA A 22 -11.13 -15.53 -0.44
N LYS A 23 -10.51 -16.57 -1.00
CA LYS A 23 -10.08 -17.75 -0.22
C LYS A 23 -8.97 -17.44 0.76
N CYS A 24 -8.03 -16.57 0.38
CA CYS A 24 -6.89 -16.21 1.21
C CYS A 24 -7.11 -14.90 1.98
N GLU A 25 -8.20 -14.19 1.69
CA GLU A 25 -8.47 -12.83 2.18
C GLU A 25 -7.32 -11.85 1.87
N LEU A 26 -6.70 -11.99 0.70
CA LEU A 26 -5.54 -11.20 0.29
C LEU A 26 -5.88 -10.21 -0.82
N LEU A 27 -5.43 -8.96 -0.64
CA LEU A 27 -5.29 -7.98 -1.71
C LEU A 27 -3.89 -8.06 -2.31
N ILE A 28 -3.82 -8.23 -3.63
CA ILE A 28 -2.59 -8.50 -4.36
C ILE A 28 -2.37 -7.36 -5.35
N VAL A 29 -1.18 -6.76 -5.28
CA VAL A 29 -0.74 -5.68 -6.16
C VAL A 29 0.74 -5.86 -6.49
N LYS A 30 1.15 -5.41 -7.68
CA LYS A 30 2.57 -5.35 -8.03
C LYS A 30 3.20 -4.14 -7.35
N LYS A 31 4.32 -4.36 -6.67
CA LYS A 31 5.11 -3.30 -6.03
C LYS A 31 5.39 -2.11 -6.97
N GLN A 32 5.80 -2.39 -8.21
CA GLN A 32 6.11 -1.35 -9.20
C GLN A 32 4.91 -0.43 -9.48
N GLU A 33 3.68 -0.97 -9.52
CA GLU A 33 2.49 -0.16 -9.77
C GLU A 33 2.26 0.86 -8.65
N ILE A 34 2.53 0.49 -7.39
CA ILE A 34 2.43 1.40 -6.24
C ILE A 34 3.55 2.44 -6.30
N GLU A 35 4.78 2.02 -6.54
CA GLU A 35 5.94 2.92 -6.62
C GLU A 35 5.81 3.93 -7.76
N ASP A 36 5.25 3.55 -8.91
CA ASP A 36 4.99 4.44 -10.03
C ASP A 36 3.93 5.50 -9.67
N MET A 37 2.82 5.08 -9.04
CA MET A 37 1.77 6.01 -8.60
C MET A 37 2.28 7.00 -7.55
N LEU A 38 3.06 6.53 -6.58
CA LEU A 38 3.69 7.40 -5.58
C LEU A 38 4.71 8.34 -6.23
N SER A 39 5.52 7.83 -7.15
CA SER A 39 6.53 8.64 -7.82
C SER A 39 5.92 9.78 -8.62
N LEU A 40 4.77 9.53 -9.25
CA LEU A 40 3.97 10.55 -9.92
C LEU A 40 3.36 11.54 -8.94
N ALA A 41 2.75 11.08 -7.84
CA ALA A 41 2.10 11.94 -6.85
C ALA A 41 3.07 12.90 -6.13
N PHE A 42 4.31 12.45 -5.91
CA PHE A 42 5.32 13.22 -5.18
C PHE A 42 6.42 13.83 -6.07
N HIS A 43 6.34 13.63 -7.39
CA HIS A 43 7.37 14.05 -8.35
C HIS A 43 8.80 13.62 -7.97
N LYS A 44 8.93 12.44 -7.36
CA LYS A 44 10.22 11.90 -6.87
C LYS A 44 10.18 10.39 -6.99
N LYS A 45 11.29 9.76 -7.42
CA LYS A 45 11.42 8.31 -7.41
C LYS A 45 11.17 7.76 -6.00
N THR A 46 10.16 6.92 -5.87
CA THR A 46 9.76 6.26 -4.63
C THR A 46 10.30 4.83 -4.60
N SER A 47 10.71 4.38 -3.42
CA SER A 47 11.06 2.99 -3.12
C SER A 47 10.24 2.48 -1.94
N GLU A 48 10.20 1.17 -1.74
CA GLU A 48 9.55 0.50 -0.61
C GLU A 48 9.90 1.04 0.78
N LYS A 49 11.03 1.73 0.94
CA LYS A 49 11.44 2.35 2.22
C LYS A 49 10.75 3.69 2.48
N ASP A 50 10.19 4.30 1.44
CA ASP A 50 9.62 5.65 1.49
C ASP A 50 8.13 5.65 1.85
N TYR A 51 7.48 4.49 1.94
CA TYR A 51 6.05 4.39 2.20
C TYR A 51 5.67 3.17 3.05
N CYS A 52 4.51 3.26 3.68
CA CYS A 52 3.88 2.15 4.38
C CYS A 52 2.41 2.08 3.94
N ILE A 53 1.98 0.90 3.46
CA ILE A 53 0.57 0.65 3.16
C ILE A 53 -0.07 0.13 4.43
N ILE A 54 -1.01 0.90 4.96
CA ILE A 54 -1.62 0.64 6.27
C ILE A 54 -2.92 -0.16 6.17
N GLY A 55 -3.66 -0.08 5.07
CA GLY A 55 -4.96 -0.73 4.97
C GLY A 55 -5.76 -0.32 3.74
N THR A 56 -7.05 -0.63 3.77
CA THR A 56 -8.04 -0.21 2.77
C THR A 56 -9.21 0.50 3.42
N ILE A 57 -9.97 1.21 2.61
CA ILE A 57 -11.28 1.73 2.99
C ILE A 57 -12.32 1.23 2.00
N ASP A 58 -13.56 1.07 2.45
CA ASP A 58 -14.65 0.70 1.57
C ASP A 58 -14.95 1.81 0.55
N GLU A 59 -15.35 1.42 -0.67
CA GLU A 59 -15.63 2.37 -1.76
C GLU A 59 -16.70 3.40 -1.38
N ALA A 60 -17.75 2.98 -0.65
CA ALA A 60 -18.79 3.88 -0.16
C ALA A 60 -18.25 4.99 0.77
N ASN A 61 -17.18 4.69 1.50
CA ASN A 61 -16.55 5.63 2.44
C ASN A 61 -15.43 6.45 1.76
N TYR A 62 -15.06 6.11 0.51
CA TYR A 62 -14.05 6.82 -0.26
C TYR A 62 -14.48 8.25 -0.58
N SER A 63 -15.74 8.47 -0.99
CA SER A 63 -16.23 9.82 -1.35
C SER A 63 -16.34 10.77 -0.16
N GLU A 64 -16.60 10.26 1.05
CA GLU A 64 -16.80 11.06 2.27
C GLU A 64 -15.50 11.25 3.08
N GLY A 65 -14.60 10.25 3.10
CA GLY A 65 -13.37 10.29 3.91
C GLY A 65 -12.09 10.67 3.16
N ALA A 66 -12.01 10.48 1.83
CA ALA A 66 -10.75 10.67 1.10
C ALA A 66 -10.37 12.13 0.85
N LYS A 67 -11.29 13.09 1.04
CA LYS A 67 -11.02 14.52 0.84
C LYS A 67 -10.35 15.20 2.03
N ASP A 68 -10.47 14.62 3.24
CA ASP A 68 -9.89 15.21 4.43
C ASP A 68 -9.28 14.15 5.35
N LEU A 69 -8.06 13.72 5.01
CA LEU A 69 -7.24 12.77 5.77
C LEU A 69 -6.84 13.26 7.17
N LYS A 70 -7.18 14.52 7.50
CA LYS A 70 -7.01 15.09 8.85
C LYS A 70 -8.22 14.82 9.75
N ASN A 71 -9.32 14.32 9.20
CA ASN A 71 -10.51 13.99 9.97
C ASN A 71 -10.32 12.64 10.66
N SER A 72 -10.50 12.59 11.99
CA SER A 72 -10.38 11.36 12.78
C SER A 72 -11.28 10.23 12.27
N LYS A 73 -12.43 10.59 11.67
CA LYS A 73 -13.37 9.64 11.07
C LYS A 73 -12.78 8.84 9.92
N PHE A 74 -11.77 9.35 9.22
CA PHE A 74 -11.07 8.59 8.19
C PHE A 74 -10.47 7.30 8.74
N PHE A 75 -9.90 7.35 9.95
CA PHE A 75 -9.29 6.18 10.59
C PHE A 75 -10.33 5.18 11.13
N GLU A 76 -11.56 5.61 11.39
CA GLU A 76 -12.65 4.72 11.82
C GLU A 76 -13.09 3.77 10.71
N HIS A 77 -12.94 4.19 9.44
CA HIS A 77 -13.29 3.37 8.28
C HIS A 77 -12.09 2.61 7.70
N LEU A 78 -10.91 2.73 8.32
CA LEU A 78 -9.69 2.10 7.84
C LEU A 78 -9.60 0.64 8.29
N HIS A 79 -9.66 -0.26 7.32
CA HIS A 79 -9.41 -1.69 7.51
C HIS A 79 -7.91 -1.94 7.43
N LEU A 80 -7.26 -2.03 8.58
CA LEU A 80 -5.81 -2.24 8.66
C LEU A 80 -5.40 -3.61 8.13
N PHE A 81 -4.32 -3.63 7.35
CA PHE A 81 -3.69 -4.89 6.97
C PHE A 81 -2.98 -5.50 8.18
N LYS A 82 -3.30 -6.75 8.47
CA LYS A 82 -2.64 -7.50 9.56
C LYS A 82 -1.20 -7.87 9.19
N GLU A 83 -0.98 -8.26 7.94
CA GLU A 83 0.29 -8.78 7.47
C GLU A 83 0.58 -8.34 6.04
N LYS A 84 1.87 -8.29 5.72
CA LYS A 84 2.37 -8.07 4.36
C LYS A 84 3.04 -9.33 3.84
N TRP A 85 2.61 -9.78 2.66
CA TRP A 85 3.13 -10.97 2.00
C TRP A 85 3.89 -10.56 0.73
N ASN A 86 5.14 -11.00 0.63
CA ASN A 86 5.95 -10.80 -0.57
C ASN A 86 5.94 -12.10 -1.39
N PHE A 87 5.47 -12.00 -2.63
CA PHE A 87 5.47 -13.12 -3.56
C PHE A 87 6.53 -12.89 -4.62
N GLU A 88 7.43 -13.87 -4.78
CA GLU A 88 8.33 -13.93 -5.92
C GLU A 88 7.65 -14.71 -7.04
N ILE A 89 7.62 -14.14 -8.24
CA ILE A 89 7.10 -14.84 -9.42
C ILE A 89 8.12 -15.93 -9.76
N MET A 90 7.80 -17.18 -9.42
CA MET A 90 8.56 -18.31 -9.92
C MET A 90 8.34 -18.41 -11.44
N PRO A 91 9.40 -18.37 -12.27
CA PRO A 91 9.26 -18.62 -13.68
C PRO A 91 8.67 -20.02 -13.89
N LYS A 92 7.70 -20.16 -14.80
CA LYS A 92 7.01 -21.42 -15.12
C LYS A 92 7.94 -22.59 -15.49
N TYR A 93 9.21 -22.31 -15.81
CA TYR A 93 10.18 -23.29 -16.30
C TYR A 93 11.55 -23.17 -15.60
N VAL A 94 11.59 -22.99 -14.28
CA VAL A 94 12.85 -23.17 -13.54
C VAL A 94 13.02 -24.64 -13.19
N TRP A 95 14.09 -25.26 -13.68
CA TRP A 95 14.51 -26.57 -13.21
C TRP A 95 14.99 -26.45 -11.76
N VAL A 96 14.26 -27.07 -10.84
CA VAL A 96 14.65 -27.15 -9.42
C VAL A 96 15.30 -28.53 -9.21
N PRO A 97 16.61 -28.61 -8.91
CA PRO A 97 17.23 -29.90 -8.60
C PRO A 97 16.56 -30.54 -7.39
N ASN A 98 16.20 -31.82 -7.49
CA ASN A 98 15.74 -32.61 -6.36
C ASN A 98 16.85 -32.61 -5.29
N LYS A 99 16.58 -32.00 -4.13
CA LYS A 99 17.41 -32.19 -2.94
C LYS A 99 17.22 -33.64 -2.48
N LYS A 100 18.29 -34.44 -2.57
CA LYS A 100 18.39 -35.75 -1.90
C LYS A 100 18.47 -35.54 -0.39
#